data_AF-A0A3M6RJS5-F1
#
_entry.id   AF-A0A3M6RJS5-F1
#
_cell.length_a   1.000
_cell.length_b   1.000
_cell.length_c   1.000
_cell.angle_alpha   90.00
_cell.angle_beta   90.00
_cell.angle_gamma   90.00
#
_symmetry.space_group_name_H-M   'P 1'
#
loop_
_entity.id
_entity.type
_entity.pdbx_description
1 polymer ?
#
loop_
_entity_poly.entity_id
_entity_poly.type
_entity_poly.pdbx_seq_one_letter_code
_entity_poly.pdbx_strand_id
1 'polypeptide(L)'
;MKLFSFPATALEKAIAKRMLTLTTPHKEWFSERWAQKPYKKAFIEKKAMPLVIFIAKGKNWSDEEFEQELLDWDVNFYPAEVDVLRPIAEGEGMLQLMQKKVQPERLEKLLAHIQSRTISGTA
;
A
#
# COMPACT_ATOMS: atom_id res chain seq x y z
N MET A 1 -5.51 22.55 -8.39
CA MET A 1 -4.70 21.84 -7.38
C MET A 1 -3.72 20.91 -8.10
N LYS A 2 -2.42 20.97 -7.82
CA LYS A 2 -1.45 20.03 -8.42
C LYS A 2 -1.81 18.61 -7.96
N LEU A 3 -2.32 17.80 -8.87
CA LEU A 3 -2.49 16.37 -8.70
C LEU A 3 -1.15 15.82 -8.21
N PHE A 4 -1.13 15.34 -6.97
CA PHE A 4 -0.02 14.53 -6.51
C PHE A 4 0.10 13.33 -7.47
N SER A 5 1.08 13.40 -8.36
CA SER A 5 1.39 12.34 -9.31
C SER A 5 2.62 11.64 -8.76
N PHE A 6 2.40 10.65 -7.89
CA PHE A 6 3.50 9.77 -7.50
C PHE A 6 3.95 8.95 -8.73
N PRO A 7 5.23 8.91 -9.06
CA PRO A 7 5.67 8.16 -10.24
C PRO A 7 5.37 6.67 -10.07
N ALA A 8 4.51 6.11 -10.92
CA ALA A 8 4.18 4.68 -10.88
C ALA A 8 5.44 3.80 -10.98
N THR A 9 6.43 4.22 -11.77
CA THR A 9 7.72 3.53 -11.91
C THR A 9 8.54 3.52 -10.62
N ALA A 10 8.44 4.55 -9.78
CA ALA A 10 9.06 4.57 -8.46
C ALA A 10 8.38 3.58 -7.51
N LEU A 11 7.05 3.52 -7.55
CA LEU A 11 6.26 2.58 -6.76
C LEU A 11 6.57 1.13 -7.14
N GLU A 12 6.64 0.85 -8.44
CA GLU A 12 7.01 -0.46 -8.95
C GLU A 12 8.40 -0.90 -8.49
N LYS A 13 9.39 0.00 -8.52
CA LYS A 13 10.74 -0.31 -8.02
C LYS A 13 10.75 -0.58 -6.52
N ALA A 14 9.96 0.18 -5.74
CA ALA A 14 9.83 -0.06 -4.31
C ALA A 14 9.21 -1.44 -4.03
N ILE A 15 8.14 -1.80 -4.74
CA ILE A 15 7.49 -3.12 -4.64
C ILE A 15 8.47 -4.23 -5.02
N ALA A 16 9.18 -4.09 -6.15
CA ALA A 16 10.15 -5.08 -6.61
C ALA A 16 11.28 -5.31 -5.57
N LYS A 17 11.72 -4.25 -4.88
CA LYS A 17 12.69 -4.38 -3.78
C LYS A 17 12.10 -5.14 -2.60
N ARG A 18 10.83 -4.91 -2.26
CA ARG A 18 10.14 -5.60 -1.14
C ARG A 18 9.91 -7.07 -1.40
N MET A 19 9.65 -7.45 -2.65
CA MET A 19 9.54 -8.86 -3.02
C MET A 19 10.80 -9.67 -2.66
N LEU A 20 11.97 -9.04 -2.57
CA LEU A 20 13.22 -9.73 -2.21
C LEU A 20 13.29 -10.10 -0.73
N THR A 21 12.51 -9.45 0.13
CA THR A 21 12.52 -9.65 1.59
C THR A 21 11.31 -10.43 2.10
N LEU A 22 10.41 -10.87 1.20
CA LEU A 22 9.27 -11.71 1.56
C LEU A 22 9.72 -13.11 1.98
N THR A 23 8.92 -13.76 2.83
CA THR A 23 9.05 -15.20 3.11
C THR A 23 8.87 -16.00 1.81
N THR A 24 9.47 -17.20 1.72
CA THR A 24 9.42 -18.01 0.49
C THR A 24 8.00 -18.20 -0.06
N PRO A 25 6.98 -18.59 0.75
CA PRO A 25 5.62 -18.79 0.25
C PRO A 25 5.02 -17.49 -0.33
N HIS A 26 5.17 -16.38 0.38
CA HIS A 26 4.65 -15.09 -0.06
C HIS A 26 5.38 -14.55 -1.29
N LYS A 27 6.69 -14.79 -1.37
CA LYS A 27 7.53 -14.40 -2.51
C LYS A 27 7.11 -15.13 -3.77
N GLU A 28 6.94 -16.44 -3.72
CA GLU A 28 6.53 -17.25 -4.87
C GLU A 28 5.14 -16.83 -5.37
N TRP A 29 4.17 -16.79 -4.45
CA TRP A 29 2.80 -16.40 -4.75
C TRP A 29 2.69 -15.01 -5.38
N PHE A 30 3.40 -14.03 -4.80
CA PHE A 30 3.35 -12.65 -5.27
C PHE A 30 4.12 -12.50 -6.57
N SER A 31 5.26 -13.17 -6.75
CA SER A 31 6.07 -13.06 -7.98
C SER A 31 5.35 -13.62 -9.20
N GLU A 32 4.67 -14.76 -9.07
CA GLU A 32 3.87 -15.36 -10.14
C GLU A 32 2.77 -14.38 -10.62
N ARG A 33 2.06 -13.76 -9.68
CA ARG A 33 1.00 -12.79 -9.98
C ARG A 33 1.56 -11.47 -10.47
N TRP A 34 2.66 -10.98 -9.90
CA TRP A 34 3.32 -9.75 -10.31
C TRP A 34 3.82 -9.79 -11.76
N ALA A 35 4.18 -10.98 -12.27
CA ALA A 35 4.52 -11.16 -13.68
C ALA A 35 3.31 -10.99 -14.62
N GLN A 36 2.08 -11.15 -14.12
CA GLN A 36 0.86 -10.99 -14.90
C GLN A 36 0.50 -9.50 -15.01
N LYS A 37 0.57 -8.95 -16.24
CA LYS A 37 0.25 -7.53 -16.51
C LYS A 37 -1.08 -7.07 -15.88
N PRO A 38 -2.20 -7.83 -15.96
CA PRO A 38 -3.47 -7.41 -15.38
C PRO A 38 -3.41 -7.28 -13.85
N TYR A 39 -2.78 -8.25 -13.18
CA TYR A 39 -2.62 -8.24 -11.74
C TYR A 39 -1.71 -7.10 -11.29
N LYS A 40 -0.53 -6.94 -11.91
CA LYS A 40 0.40 -5.85 -11.60
C LYS A 40 -0.28 -4.48 -11.70
N LYS A 41 -1.01 -4.24 -12.80
CA LYS A 41 -1.77 -3.00 -13.00
C LYS A 41 -2.80 -2.79 -11.89
N ALA A 42 -3.63 -3.80 -11.62
CA ALA A 42 -4.67 -3.72 -10.60
C ALA A 42 -4.08 -3.50 -9.19
N PHE A 43 -2.99 -4.18 -8.85
CA PHE A 43 -2.30 -4.02 -7.57
C PHE A 43 -1.78 -2.60 -7.38
N ILE A 44 -1.13 -2.04 -8.42
CA ILE A 44 -0.62 -0.66 -8.37
C ILE A 44 -1.77 0.33 -8.22
N GLU A 45 -2.79 0.24 -9.08
CA GLU A 45 -3.86 1.23 -9.16
C GLU A 45 -4.82 1.17 -7.97
N LYS A 46 -5.17 -0.04 -7.50
CA LYS A 46 -6.22 -0.23 -6.51
C LYS A 46 -5.70 -0.43 -5.08
N LYS A 47 -4.40 -0.72 -4.90
CA LYS A 47 -3.83 -1.04 -3.59
C LYS A 47 -2.63 -0.15 -3.25
N ALA A 48 -1.56 -0.23 -4.04
CA ALA A 48 -0.32 0.45 -3.71
C ALA A 48 -0.44 1.98 -3.85
N MET A 49 -1.10 2.48 -4.90
CA MET A 49 -1.27 3.92 -5.11
C MET A 49 -2.20 4.56 -4.07
N PRO A 50 -3.38 3.99 -3.72
CA PRO A 50 -4.18 4.48 -2.60
C PRO A 50 -3.41 4.55 -1.28
N LEU A 51 -2.63 3.51 -0.94
CA LEU A 51 -1.76 3.55 0.24
C LEU A 51 -0.82 4.77 0.23
N VAL A 52 -0.16 5.03 -0.91
CA VAL A 52 0.71 6.21 -1.05
C VAL A 52 -0.10 7.50 -0.90
N ILE A 53 -1.34 7.57 -1.41
CA ILE A 53 -2.21 8.75 -1.26
C ILE A 53 -2.54 9.00 0.22
N PHE A 54 -2.92 7.98 0.99
CA PHE A 54 -3.16 8.10 2.43
C PHE A 54 -1.94 8.67 3.16
N ILE A 55 -0.74 8.19 2.84
CA ILE A 55 0.49 8.64 3.51
C ILE A 55 0.88 10.05 3.04
N ALA A 56 0.69 10.35 1.76
CA ALA A 56 1.10 11.59 1.15
C ALA A 56 0.19 12.77 1.47
N LYS A 57 -1.12 12.55 1.34
CA LYS A 57 -2.17 13.56 1.44
C LYS A 57 -2.97 13.43 2.72
N GLY A 58 -3.13 12.21 3.24
CA GLY A 58 -3.94 11.95 4.42
C GLY A 58 -3.47 12.65 5.68
N LYS A 59 -2.29 13.28 5.69
CA LYS A 59 -1.86 14.23 6.75
C LYS A 59 -2.55 15.60 6.71
N ASN A 60 -3.14 15.97 5.58
CA ASN A 60 -3.80 17.25 5.37
C ASN A 60 -5.34 17.14 5.37
N TRP A 61 -5.86 15.91 5.36
CA TRP A 61 -7.30 15.66 5.44
C TRP A 61 -7.83 15.93 6.86
N SER A 62 -9.11 16.30 6.96
CA SER A 62 -9.81 16.22 8.24
C SER A 62 -9.92 14.76 8.70
N ASP A 63 -10.32 14.54 9.96
CA ASP A 63 -10.53 13.17 10.44
C ASP A 63 -11.71 12.51 9.71
N GLU A 64 -12.78 13.27 9.44
CA GLU A 64 -13.95 12.80 8.69
C GLU A 64 -13.60 12.43 7.24
N GLU A 65 -12.81 13.28 6.56
CA GLU A 65 -12.33 13.00 5.20
C GLU A 65 -11.47 11.72 5.17
N PHE A 66 -10.58 11.56 6.15
CA PHE A 66 -9.71 10.38 6.23
C PHE A 66 -10.50 9.09 6.45
N GLU A 67 -11.50 9.13 7.32
CA GLU A 67 -12.36 7.98 7.60
C GLU A 67 -13.24 7.63 6.39
N GLN A 68 -13.81 8.62 5.71
CA GLN A 68 -14.59 8.39 4.50
C GLN A 68 -13.74 7.78 3.38
N GLU A 69 -12.55 8.32 3.12
CA GLU A 69 -11.63 7.76 2.11
C GLU A 69 -11.20 6.34 2.48
N LEU A 70 -11.01 6.02 3.77
CA LEU A 70 -10.74 4.65 4.22
C LEU A 70 -11.91 3.70 3.92
N LEU A 71 -13.14 4.14 4.21
CA LEU A 71 -14.34 3.35 3.92
C LEU A 71 -14.52 3.10 2.41
N ASP A 72 -14.26 4.12 1.59
CA ASP A 72 -14.35 4.06 0.13
C ASP A 72 -13.24 3.21 -0.49
N TRP A 73 -12.12 3.00 0.23
CA TRP A 73 -11.08 2.06 -0.17
C TRP A 73 -11.49 0.60 0.09
N ASP A 74 -12.48 0.16 -0.70
CA ASP A 74 -13.15 -1.14 -0.62
C ASP A 74 -12.45 -2.21 -1.47
N VAL A 75 -11.31 -2.69 -0.98
CA VAL A 75 -10.54 -3.77 -1.62
C VAL A 75 -10.11 -4.83 -0.61
N ASN A 76 -10.03 -6.09 -1.05
CA ASN A 76 -9.48 -7.18 -0.24
C ASN A 76 -7.98 -7.35 -0.48
N PHE A 77 -7.25 -7.77 0.56
CA PHE A 77 -5.81 -8.04 0.50
C PHE A 77 -5.49 -9.51 0.75
N TYR A 78 -4.53 -10.05 0.02
CA TYR A 78 -3.90 -11.33 0.36
C TYR A 78 -2.76 -11.11 1.35
N PRO A 79 -2.42 -12.10 2.21
CA PRO A 79 -1.32 -11.95 3.17
C PRO A 79 0.01 -11.50 2.54
N ALA A 80 0.38 -12.07 1.39
CA ALA A 80 1.59 -11.69 0.67
C ALA A 80 1.56 -10.24 0.15
N GLU A 81 0.38 -9.69 -0.18
CA GLU A 81 0.24 -8.28 -0.55
C GLU A 81 0.42 -7.35 0.64
N VAL A 82 -0.10 -7.73 1.80
CA VAL A 82 0.10 -6.97 3.05
C VAL A 82 1.58 -6.90 3.41
N ASP A 83 2.30 -8.02 3.30
CA ASP A 83 3.74 -8.06 3.59
C ASP A 83 4.56 -7.20 2.62
N VAL A 84 4.07 -6.95 1.41
CA VAL A 84 4.67 -5.98 0.47
C VAL A 84 4.35 -4.54 0.88
N LEU A 85 3.09 -4.26 1.25
CA LEU A 85 2.57 -2.91 1.47
C LEU A 85 2.89 -2.34 2.85
N ARG A 86 2.94 -3.16 3.89
CA ARG A 86 3.15 -2.72 5.27
C ARG A 86 4.50 -2.01 5.49
N PRO A 87 5.65 -2.56 5.04
CA PRO A 87 6.92 -1.85 5.18
C PRO A 87 6.97 -0.56 4.36
N ILE A 88 6.24 -0.51 3.24
CA ILE A 88 6.05 0.73 2.48
C ILE A 88 5.32 1.74 3.37
N ALA A 89 4.18 1.36 3.97
CA ALA A 89 3.39 2.21 4.85
C ALA A 89 4.16 2.77 6.06
N GLU A 90 4.95 1.92 6.70
CA GLU A 90 5.76 2.25 7.88
C GLU A 90 6.99 3.12 7.53
N GLY A 91 7.18 3.46 6.25
CA GLY A 91 8.17 4.43 5.79
C GLY A 91 9.51 3.81 5.40
N GLU A 92 9.60 2.50 5.18
CA GLU A 92 10.83 1.90 4.68
C GLU A 92 10.98 2.10 3.17
N GLY A 93 11.89 3.01 2.77
CA GLY A 93 12.21 3.30 1.37
C GLY A 93 11.65 4.64 0.90
N MET A 94 11.00 4.69 -0.28
CA MET A 94 10.63 5.93 -0.97
C MET A 94 9.74 6.88 -0.14
N LEU A 95 9.02 6.37 0.87
CA LEU A 95 8.16 7.17 1.75
C LEU A 95 8.93 7.91 2.87
N GLN A 96 10.20 7.59 3.13
CA GLN A 96 11.09 8.45 3.93
C GLN A 96 11.26 9.84 3.30
N LEU A 97 11.11 9.96 1.97
CA LEU A 97 11.24 11.23 1.24
C LEU A 97 10.01 12.13 1.41
N MET A 98 8.92 11.61 2.00
CA MET A 98 7.74 12.42 2.33
C MET A 98 8.02 13.17 3.64
N GLN A 99 8.52 14.40 3.52
CA GLN A 99 9.02 15.28 4.60
C GLN A 99 8.04 15.56 5.78
N LYS A 100 6.78 15.11 5.69
CA LYS A 100 5.86 15.06 6.84
C LYS A 100 5.23 13.68 6.88
N LYS A 101 5.56 12.91 7.91
CA LYS A 101 4.93 11.62 8.20
C LYS A 101 3.45 11.84 8.50
N VAL A 102 2.61 10.89 8.09
CA VAL A 102 1.22 10.84 8.55
C VAL A 102 1.22 10.71 10.08
N GLN A 103 0.16 11.20 10.74
CA GLN A 103 0.02 11.06 12.19
C GLN A 103 0.04 9.56 12.58
N PRO A 104 0.72 9.16 13.66
CA PRO A 104 0.83 7.74 14.03
C PRO A 104 -0.52 7.04 14.15
N GLU A 105 -1.51 7.69 14.76
CA GLU A 105 -2.88 7.17 14.91
C GLU A 105 -3.55 6.89 13.56
N ARG A 106 -3.32 7.74 12.56
CA ARG A 106 -3.83 7.55 11.19
C ARG A 106 -3.11 6.41 10.48
N LEU A 107 -1.80 6.22 10.71
CA LEU A 107 -1.08 5.06 10.20
C LEU A 107 -1.61 3.76 10.82
N GLU A 108 -1.87 3.76 12.13
CA GLU A 108 -2.45 2.61 12.83
C GLU A 108 -3.85 2.28 12.29
N LYS A 109 -4.73 3.29 12.13
CA LYS A 109 -6.05 3.12 11.49
C LYS A 109 -5.93 2.53 10.08
N LEU A 110 -4.99 3.04 9.27
CA LEU A 110 -4.74 2.56 7.91
C LEU A 110 -4.28 1.09 7.88
N LEU A 111 -3.33 0.73 8.75
CA LEU A 111 -2.84 -0.64 8.86
C LEU A 111 -3.93 -1.59 9.40
N ALA A 112 -4.74 -1.14 10.35
CA ALA A 112 -5.88 -1.90 10.87
C ALA A 112 -6.94 -2.14 9.80
N HIS A 113 -7.22 -1.16 8.93
CA HIS A 113 -8.11 -1.31 7.77
C HIS A 113 -7.59 -2.36 6.78
N ILE A 114 -6.30 -2.29 6.42
CA ILE A 114 -5.68 -3.29 5.55
C ILE A 114 -5.80 -4.69 6.18
N GLN A 115 -5.51 -4.80 7.48
CA GLN A 115 -5.59 -6.06 8.21
C GLN A 115 -7.03 -6.62 8.27
N SER A 116 -8.04 -5.79 8.51
CA SER A 116 -9.45 -6.24 8.56
C SER A 116 -9.99 -6.69 7.21
N ARG A 117 -9.42 -6.15 6.12
CA ARG A 117 -9.71 -6.50 4.73
C ARG A 117 -8.81 -7.61 4.18
N THR A 118 -7.92 -8.16 5.01
CA THR A 118 -7.03 -9.25 4.61
C THR A 118 -7.78 -10.58 4.67
N ILE A 119 -7.91 -11.24 3.51
CA ILE A 119 -8.61 -12.52 3.43
C ILE A 119 -7.76 -13.64 4.05
N SER A 120 -8.41 -14.53 4.81
CA SER A 120 -7.77 -15.64 5.53
C SER A 120 -7.30 -16.80 4.64
N GLY A 121 -7.14 -16.57 3.33
CA GLY A 121 -6.63 -17.58 2.41
C GLY A 121 -5.13 -17.82 2.62
N THR A 122 -4.72 -19.08 2.60
CA THR A 122 -3.31 -19.45 2.40
C THR A 122 -2.78 -18.72 1.15
N ALA A 123 -1.71 -17.96 1.31
CA ALA A 123 -0.81 -17.66 0.20
C ALA A 123 -0.31 -18.99 -0.37
#